data_AF-A0A4S2JLX2-F1
#
_entry.id   AF-A0A4S2JLX2-F1
#
_cell.length_a   1.000
_cell.length_b   1.000
_cell.length_c   1.000
_cell.angle_alpha   90.00
_cell.angle_beta   90.00
_cell.angle_gamma   90.00
#
_symmetry.space_group_name_H-M   'P 1'
#
loop_
_entity.id
_entity.type
_entity.pdbx_description
1 polymer ?
#
loop_
_entity_poly.entity_id
_entity_poly.type
_entity_poly.pdbx_seq_one_letter_code
_entity_poly.pdbx_strand_id
1 'polypeptide(L)'
;MEYGPAEFPLVKILVTIFSITGIYLRAAYGGKSGQPTNICSHFRTQLNPPQLYSSNLGNTYNCRQLAQMVENVPIWTSQEELDFPIAFAISAYASFERLARSVRLIYRKHNTYCIHVDRKATVEVKRRIKYLAECYGSQVILVPDELSVDVKWGYFSVLQPTLLCAELLLKQRKVDWRYLLNLNEKELPLRTNWELVRALKNLKGSNLVEGFNGTRFKDRLPLKRLTFEVGYTG
;
A
#
# COMPACT_ATOMS: atom_id res chain seq x y z
N MET A 1 -22.95 10.66 29.30
CA MET A 1 -22.26 9.48 28.75
C MET A 1 -20.86 9.91 28.40
N GLU A 2 -19.92 9.72 29.33
CA GLU A 2 -18.50 9.97 29.11
C GLU A 2 -17.95 8.86 28.21
N TYR A 3 -17.38 9.23 27.07
CA TYR A 3 -16.57 8.31 26.29
C TYR A 3 -15.23 8.15 27.04
N GLY A 4 -15.06 7.02 27.71
CA GLY A 4 -13.78 6.61 28.26
C GLY A 4 -12.70 6.53 27.16
N PRO A 5 -11.42 6.68 27.50
CA PRO A 5 -10.35 6.61 26.53
C PRO A 5 -10.34 5.24 25.87
N ALA A 6 -10.58 5.21 24.56
CA ALA A 6 -10.40 3.99 23.79
C ALA A 6 -8.92 3.59 23.85
N GLU A 7 -8.61 2.53 24.59
CA GLU A 7 -7.32 1.84 24.52
C GLU A 7 -7.21 1.19 23.13
N PHE A 8 -6.72 1.97 22.18
CA PHE A 8 -6.27 1.44 20.91
C PHE A 8 -4.98 0.66 21.18
N PRO A 9 -4.87 -0.63 20.81
CA PRO A 9 -3.59 -1.33 20.88
C PRO A 9 -2.57 -0.51 20.10
N LEU A 10 -1.36 -0.36 20.64
CA LEU A 10 -0.28 0.43 20.07
C LEU A 10 -0.11 0.09 18.59
N VAL A 11 -0.66 0.93 17.73
CA VAL A 11 -0.59 0.74 16.30
C VAL A 11 0.81 1.12 15.86
N LYS A 12 1.54 0.13 15.36
CA LYS A 12 2.85 0.34 14.75
C LYS A 12 2.62 0.74 13.30
N ILE A 13 2.56 2.05 13.07
CA ILE A 13 2.36 2.61 11.74
C ILE A 13 3.71 2.83 11.10
N LEU A 14 3.97 2.11 10.02
CA LEU A 14 5.00 2.45 9.06
C LEU A 14 4.40 3.48 8.09
N VAL A 15 4.57 4.77 8.38
CA VAL A 15 4.24 5.83 7.42
C VAL A 15 5.47 6.11 6.57
N THR A 16 5.57 5.46 5.42
CA THR A 16 6.45 5.94 4.36
C THR A 16 5.78 7.12 3.66
N ILE A 17 6.08 8.34 4.12
CA ILE A 17 5.74 9.55 3.36
C ILE A 17 6.79 9.65 2.24
N PHE A 18 6.38 9.30 1.02
CA PHE A 18 7.09 9.53 -0.23
C PHE A 18 8.56 9.04 -0.30
N SER A 19 8.80 7.74 -0.43
CA SER A 19 9.98 7.28 -1.21
C SER A 19 10.05 5.79 -1.55
N ILE A 20 8.94 5.15 -1.95
CA ILE A 20 9.07 3.98 -2.83
C ILE A 20 9.44 4.42 -4.27
N THR A 21 9.75 5.70 -4.50
CA THR A 21 10.30 6.21 -5.76
C THR A 21 11.79 6.57 -5.65
N GLY A 22 12.25 7.16 -4.53
CA GLY A 22 13.64 7.65 -4.41
C GLY A 22 14.69 6.57 -4.17
N ILE A 23 14.40 5.54 -3.37
CA ILE A 23 15.31 4.40 -3.14
C ILE A 23 15.42 3.54 -4.42
N TYR A 24 14.37 3.52 -5.23
CA TYR A 24 14.23 2.58 -6.34
C TYR A 24 14.80 3.08 -7.66
N LEU A 25 14.83 4.40 -7.90
CA LEU A 25 15.58 4.95 -9.04
C LEU A 25 17.10 4.80 -8.89
N ARG A 26 17.64 4.84 -7.67
CA ARG A 26 19.09 4.64 -7.45
C ARG A 26 19.54 3.19 -7.69
N ALA A 27 18.67 2.21 -7.44
CA ALA A 27 18.97 0.80 -7.74
C ALA A 27 18.84 0.47 -9.25
N ALA A 28 17.98 1.18 -9.99
CA ALA A 28 17.85 1.01 -11.44
C ALA A 28 18.93 1.77 -12.24
N TYR A 29 19.46 2.87 -11.70
CA TYR A 29 20.52 3.70 -12.32
C TYR A 29 21.87 3.60 -11.59
N GLY A 30 22.14 2.47 -10.93
CA GLY A 30 23.47 2.12 -10.45
C GLY A 30 24.35 1.60 -11.58
N GLY A 31 24.75 2.44 -12.54
CA GLY A 31 25.65 2.00 -13.61
C GLY A 31 25.94 3.07 -14.65
N LYS A 32 27.15 3.64 -14.58
CA LYS A 32 27.97 4.35 -15.58
C LYS A 32 27.25 5.05 -16.75
N SER A 33 27.63 6.32 -16.98
CA SER A 33 27.36 7.10 -18.19
C SER A 33 27.68 6.32 -19.47
N GLY A 34 26.66 5.70 -20.05
CA GLY A 34 26.66 5.05 -21.36
C GLY A 34 25.32 5.33 -22.00
N GLN A 35 25.32 5.58 -23.32
CA GLN A 35 24.13 5.92 -24.11
C GLN A 35 22.96 4.95 -23.82
N PRO A 36 21.72 5.45 -23.75
CA PRO A 36 20.56 4.59 -23.52
C PRO A 36 20.40 3.66 -24.73
N THR A 37 20.88 2.43 -24.60
CA THR A 37 20.57 1.37 -25.55
C THR A 37 19.08 1.06 -25.45
N ASN A 38 18.45 0.81 -26.61
CA ASN A 38 17.02 0.59 -26.80
C ASN A 38 16.46 -0.58 -25.96
N ILE A 39 16.26 -0.37 -24.66
CA ILE A 39 15.57 -1.31 -23.77
C ILE A 39 14.12 -1.50 -24.23
N CYS A 40 13.49 -0.47 -24.80
CA CYS A 40 12.11 -0.51 -25.26
C CYS A 40 11.87 -1.48 -26.44
N SER A 41 12.87 -1.78 -27.27
CA SER A 41 12.68 -2.69 -28.41
C SER A 41 12.79 -4.17 -28.02
N HIS A 42 13.47 -4.48 -26.92
CA HIS A 42 13.69 -5.85 -26.44
C HIS A 42 12.54 -6.39 -25.57
N PHE A 43 11.81 -5.51 -24.86
CA PHE A 43 10.68 -5.93 -24.01
C PHE A 43 9.39 -6.27 -24.78
N ARG A 44 9.38 -6.20 -26.12
CA ARG A 44 8.19 -6.55 -26.92
C ARG A 44 7.89 -8.04 -27.00
N THR A 45 8.83 -8.93 -26.68
CA THR A 45 8.70 -10.35 -27.07
C THR A 45 8.68 -11.36 -25.93
N GLN A 46 8.96 -11.04 -24.66
CA GLN A 46 9.16 -12.09 -23.64
C GLN A 46 8.50 -11.92 -22.27
N LEU A 47 7.64 -10.92 -22.08
CA LEU A 47 6.70 -10.94 -20.96
C LEU A 47 5.34 -10.60 -21.54
N ASN A 48 4.49 -11.60 -21.72
CA ASN A 48 3.04 -11.39 -21.73
C ASN A 48 2.61 -11.46 -20.26
N PRO A 49 2.72 -10.38 -19.46
CA PRO A 49 2.03 -10.36 -18.18
C PRO A 49 0.56 -10.62 -18.50
N PRO A 50 -0.15 -11.46 -17.73
CA PRO A 50 -1.57 -11.70 -17.92
C PRO A 50 -2.28 -10.37 -18.14
N GLN A 51 -2.81 -10.20 -19.36
CA GLN A 51 -3.13 -8.89 -19.91
C GLN A 51 -4.28 -8.26 -19.12
N LEU A 52 -3.95 -7.43 -18.13
CA LEU A 52 -4.87 -6.46 -17.52
C LEU A 52 -5.17 -5.29 -18.46
N TYR A 53 -4.71 -5.37 -19.72
CA TYR A 53 -4.85 -4.37 -20.75
C TYR A 53 -5.46 -5.03 -21.99
N SER A 54 -6.75 -5.37 -21.93
CA SER A 54 -7.50 -5.77 -23.13
C SER A 54 -8.46 -4.65 -23.50
N SER A 55 -8.27 -4.09 -24.69
CA SER A 55 -9.00 -2.97 -25.29
C SER A 55 -10.43 -3.31 -25.71
N ASN A 56 -10.97 -4.46 -25.29
CA ASN A 56 -12.36 -4.84 -25.51
C ASN A 56 -13.10 -4.81 -24.17
N LEU A 57 -13.80 -3.70 -23.93
CA LEU A 57 -14.59 -3.35 -22.74
C LEU A 57 -15.85 -4.24 -22.53
N GLY A 58 -15.77 -5.52 -22.90
CA GLY A 58 -16.90 -6.46 -22.88
C GLY A 58 -16.70 -7.72 -22.04
N ASN A 59 -15.51 -7.99 -21.49
CA ASN A 59 -15.29 -9.19 -20.65
C ASN A 59 -14.67 -8.82 -19.31
N THR A 60 -15.51 -8.90 -18.28
CA THR A 60 -15.19 -8.89 -16.85
C THR A 60 -14.01 -9.80 -16.55
N TYR A 61 -12.91 -9.24 -16.03
CA TYR A 61 -11.85 -10.04 -15.42
C TYR A 61 -12.48 -10.95 -14.36
N ASN A 62 -12.21 -12.25 -14.39
CA ASN A 62 -12.68 -13.12 -13.32
C ASN A 62 -11.79 -12.95 -12.07
N CYS A 63 -12.32 -13.26 -10.89
CA CYS A 63 -11.56 -13.12 -9.65
C CYS A 63 -10.26 -13.93 -9.63
N ARG A 64 -10.22 -15.06 -10.36
CA ARG A 64 -9.01 -15.88 -10.50
C ARG A 64 -7.87 -15.11 -11.19
N GLN A 65 -8.17 -14.42 -12.28
CA GLN A 65 -7.22 -13.60 -13.05
C GLN A 65 -6.72 -12.39 -12.25
N LEU A 66 -7.58 -11.83 -11.39
CA LEU A 66 -7.21 -10.70 -10.54
C LEU A 66 -6.34 -11.14 -9.35
N ALA A 67 -6.60 -12.32 -8.78
CA ALA A 67 -5.96 -12.78 -7.54
C ALA A 67 -4.68 -13.63 -7.75
N GLN A 68 -4.55 -14.38 -8.84
CA GLN A 68 -3.43 -15.32 -9.02
C GLN A 68 -2.34 -14.74 -9.91
N MET A 69 -1.06 -14.71 -9.51
CA MET A 69 0.06 -14.29 -10.38
C MET A 69 0.27 -15.20 -11.60
N VAL A 70 0.24 -16.50 -11.36
CA VAL A 70 0.32 -17.53 -12.41
C VAL A 70 -0.85 -18.48 -12.17
N GLU A 71 -1.54 -18.85 -13.24
CA GLU A 71 -2.69 -19.73 -13.14
C GLU A 71 -2.28 -21.08 -12.54
N ASN A 72 -3.05 -21.55 -11.55
CA ASN A 72 -2.83 -22.82 -10.84
C ASN A 72 -1.49 -22.96 -10.11
N VAL A 73 -0.75 -21.87 -9.88
CA VAL A 73 0.47 -21.88 -9.06
C VAL A 73 0.16 -21.27 -7.69
N PRO A 74 0.27 -22.03 -6.59
CA PRO A 74 0.08 -21.49 -5.26
C PRO A 74 1.21 -20.53 -4.90
N ILE A 75 0.87 -19.45 -4.19
CA ILE A 75 1.87 -18.54 -3.64
C ILE A 75 2.54 -19.24 -2.45
N TRP A 76 3.84 -19.52 -2.58
CA TRP A 76 4.62 -20.04 -1.46
C TRP A 76 4.59 -19.06 -0.29
N THR A 77 4.30 -19.57 0.90
CA THR A 77 4.19 -18.78 2.14
C THR A 77 4.90 -19.55 3.24
N SER A 78 5.88 -18.91 3.86
CA SER A 78 6.63 -19.45 5.00
C SER A 78 5.84 -19.34 6.31
N GLN A 79 6.19 -20.15 7.31
CA GLN A 79 5.64 -20.03 8.66
C GLN A 79 5.93 -18.65 9.26
N GLU A 80 7.10 -18.08 8.97
CA GLU A 80 7.48 -16.74 9.41
C GLU A 80 6.53 -15.65 8.89
N GLU A 81 6.01 -15.78 7.68
CA GLU A 81 4.98 -14.87 7.15
C GLU A 81 3.62 -15.06 7.83
N LEU A 82 3.23 -16.31 8.08
CA LEU A 82 1.96 -16.62 8.76
C LEU A 82 1.92 -16.05 10.18
N ASP A 83 3.04 -16.10 10.90
CA ASP A 83 3.17 -15.60 12.27
C ASP A 83 3.34 -14.08 12.36
N PHE A 84 3.47 -13.40 11.20
CA PHE A 84 3.68 -11.96 11.13
C PHE A 84 2.74 -11.27 10.13
N PRO A 85 1.42 -11.24 10.38
CA PRO A 85 0.48 -10.55 9.51
C PRO A 85 0.74 -9.05 9.39
N ILE A 86 0.52 -8.51 8.20
CA ILE A 86 0.72 -7.10 7.85
C ILE A 86 -0.61 -6.49 7.40
N ALA A 87 -0.83 -5.23 7.78
CA ALA A 87 -1.91 -4.41 7.27
C ALA A 87 -1.40 -3.44 6.20
N PHE A 88 -2.19 -3.24 5.15
CA PHE A 88 -1.90 -2.27 4.09
C PHE A 88 -3.03 -1.26 3.97
N ALA A 89 -2.71 0.03 3.99
CA ALA A 89 -3.62 1.12 3.63
C ALA A 89 -3.26 1.64 2.25
N ILE A 90 -4.10 1.38 1.26
CA ILE A 90 -3.84 1.65 -0.15
C ILE A 90 -4.75 2.77 -0.63
N SER A 91 -4.17 3.88 -1.09
CA SER A 91 -4.90 4.97 -1.73
C SER A 91 -4.93 4.76 -3.24
N ALA A 92 -6.09 4.92 -3.86
CA ALA A 92 -6.28 4.81 -5.31
C ALA A 92 -7.13 5.95 -5.85
N TYR A 93 -6.82 6.49 -7.04
CA TYR A 93 -7.62 7.57 -7.63
C TYR A 93 -7.84 7.47 -9.15
N ALA A 94 -6.93 6.82 -9.91
CA ALA A 94 -6.99 6.91 -11.39
C ALA A 94 -7.06 5.59 -12.17
N SER A 95 -6.33 4.55 -11.80
CA SER A 95 -6.21 3.34 -12.64
C SER A 95 -6.50 2.06 -11.88
N PHE A 96 -7.52 1.35 -12.33
CA PHE A 96 -7.85 0.00 -11.86
C PHE A 96 -6.71 -0.98 -12.14
N GLU A 97 -6.10 -0.91 -13.32
CA GLU A 97 -5.09 -1.88 -13.77
C GLU A 97 -3.84 -1.80 -12.91
N ARG A 98 -3.40 -0.59 -12.57
CA ARG A 98 -2.26 -0.36 -11.68
C ARG A 98 -2.55 -0.86 -10.27
N LEU A 99 -3.73 -0.53 -9.74
CA LEU A 99 -4.15 -1.02 -8.43
C LEU A 99 -4.24 -2.55 -8.41
N ALA A 100 -4.94 -3.15 -9.37
CA ALA A 100 -5.11 -4.61 -9.47
C ALA A 100 -3.76 -5.31 -9.55
N ARG A 101 -2.82 -4.77 -10.33
CA ARG A 101 -1.44 -5.27 -10.39
C ARG A 101 -0.73 -5.14 -9.05
N SER A 102 -0.81 -3.99 -8.39
CA SER A 102 -0.15 -3.75 -7.10
C SER A 102 -0.70 -4.70 -6.02
N VAL A 103 -2.02 -4.76 -5.85
CA VAL A 103 -2.70 -5.64 -4.89
C VAL A 103 -2.33 -7.10 -5.14
N ARG A 104 -2.35 -7.56 -6.41
CA ARG A 104 -1.98 -8.93 -6.77
C ARG A 104 -0.55 -9.31 -6.37
N LEU A 105 0.39 -8.38 -6.37
CA LEU A 105 1.78 -8.63 -5.98
C LEU A 105 1.93 -8.76 -4.45
N ILE A 106 1.24 -7.89 -3.71
CA ILE A 106 1.34 -7.83 -2.24
C ILE A 106 0.37 -8.77 -1.52
N TYR A 107 -0.65 -9.29 -2.21
CA TYR A 107 -1.73 -10.05 -1.57
C TYR A 107 -1.23 -11.35 -0.95
N ARG A 108 -1.54 -11.55 0.33
CA ARG A 108 -1.39 -12.79 1.08
C ARG A 108 -2.61 -12.97 1.96
N LYS A 109 -3.12 -14.21 2.04
CA LYS A 109 -4.38 -14.51 2.75
C LYS A 109 -4.35 -14.19 4.25
N HIS A 110 -3.16 -14.24 4.87
CA HIS A 110 -2.96 -13.94 6.28
C HIS A 110 -2.87 -12.43 6.57
N ASN A 111 -2.66 -11.59 5.55
CA ASN A 111 -2.60 -10.14 5.67
C ASN A 111 -3.99 -9.51 5.54
N THR A 112 -4.09 -8.22 5.84
CA THR A 112 -5.32 -7.44 5.65
C THR A 112 -5.04 -6.14 4.90
N TYR A 113 -6.02 -5.69 4.12
CA TYR A 113 -5.86 -4.58 3.20
C TYR A 113 -7.06 -3.66 3.33
N CYS A 114 -6.82 -2.37 3.35
CA CYS A 114 -7.85 -1.35 3.21
C CYS A 114 -7.56 -0.53 1.97
N ILE A 115 -8.57 -0.39 1.10
CA ILE A 115 -8.49 0.38 -0.13
C ILE A 115 -9.36 1.62 0.05
N HIS A 116 -8.74 2.79 -0.02
CA HIS A 116 -9.41 4.06 -0.18
C HIS A 116 -9.43 4.43 -1.65
N VAL A 117 -10.60 4.79 -2.17
CA VAL A 117 -10.74 5.35 -3.52
C VAL A 117 -11.06 6.84 -3.38
N ASP A 118 -10.27 7.70 -4.01
CA ASP A 118 -10.44 9.15 -3.98
C ASP A 118 -11.86 9.55 -4.42
N ARG A 119 -12.43 10.55 -3.75
CA ARG A 119 -13.79 11.02 -4.01
C ARG A 119 -13.99 11.44 -5.46
N LYS A 120 -12.94 11.98 -6.10
CA LYS A 120 -12.90 12.45 -7.48
C LYS A 120 -12.73 11.35 -8.52
N ALA A 121 -12.48 10.11 -8.12
CA ALA A 121 -12.39 8.99 -9.06
C ALA A 121 -13.71 8.85 -9.82
N THR A 122 -13.63 8.46 -11.09
CA THR A 122 -14.83 8.26 -11.92
C THR A 122 -15.67 7.10 -11.37
N VAL A 123 -16.98 7.12 -11.66
CA VAL A 123 -17.90 6.05 -11.25
C VAL A 123 -17.44 4.69 -11.77
N GLU A 124 -16.88 4.66 -12.99
CA GLU A 124 -16.32 3.44 -13.58
C GLU A 124 -15.15 2.89 -12.76
N VAL A 125 -14.20 3.74 -12.38
CA VAL A 125 -13.04 3.34 -11.55
C VAL A 125 -13.52 2.81 -10.20
N LYS A 126 -14.43 3.51 -9.52
CA LYS A 126 -15.00 3.07 -8.24
C LYS A 126 -15.67 1.70 -8.36
N ARG A 127 -16.51 1.50 -9.39
CA ARG A 127 -17.19 0.22 -9.65
C ARG A 127 -16.20 -0.92 -9.87
N ARG A 128 -15.16 -0.70 -10.69
CA ARG A 128 -14.14 -1.72 -10.97
C ARG A 128 -13.32 -2.06 -9.73
N ILE A 129 -12.92 -1.06 -8.93
CA ILE A 129 -12.18 -1.27 -7.68
C ILE A 129 -13.04 -2.00 -6.64
N LYS A 130 -14.34 -1.70 -6.56
CA LYS A 130 -15.27 -2.44 -5.71
C LYS A 130 -15.30 -3.93 -6.08
N TYR A 131 -15.42 -4.23 -7.37
CA TYR A 131 -15.35 -5.61 -7.86
C TYR A 131 -14.00 -6.28 -7.54
N LEU A 132 -12.89 -5.55 -7.64
CA LEU A 132 -11.57 -6.06 -7.22
C LEU A 132 -11.57 -6.45 -5.75
N ALA A 133 -12.09 -5.60 -4.86
CA ALA A 133 -12.13 -5.86 -3.43
C ALA A 133 -12.97 -7.10 -3.11
N GLU A 134 -14.13 -7.25 -3.74
CA GLU A 134 -15.01 -8.42 -3.60
C GLU A 134 -14.29 -9.73 -3.99
N CYS A 135 -13.45 -9.70 -5.04
CA CYS A 135 -12.67 -10.85 -5.47
C CYS A 135 -11.63 -11.36 -4.45
N TYR A 136 -11.19 -10.50 -3.52
CA TYR A 136 -10.26 -10.87 -2.46
C TYR A 136 -10.96 -11.22 -1.14
N GLY A 137 -12.28 -11.09 -1.07
CA GLY A 137 -13.07 -11.49 0.08
C GLY A 137 -12.86 -10.62 1.32
N SER A 138 -12.96 -11.23 2.50
CA SER A 138 -13.05 -10.51 3.78
C SER A 138 -11.76 -9.83 4.24
N GLN A 139 -10.62 -10.17 3.61
CA GLN A 139 -9.29 -9.62 3.85
C GLN A 139 -9.13 -8.19 3.32
N VAL A 140 -9.88 -7.83 2.27
CA VAL A 140 -9.84 -6.51 1.65
C VAL A 140 -11.09 -5.72 2.06
N ILE A 141 -10.85 -4.57 2.66
CA ILE A 141 -11.87 -3.63 3.09
C ILE A 141 -11.86 -2.47 2.12
N LEU A 142 -13.00 -2.15 1.53
CA LEU A 142 -13.17 -0.91 0.77
C LEU A 142 -13.69 0.17 1.71
N VAL A 143 -13.07 1.35 1.70
CA VAL A 143 -13.62 2.53 2.37
C VAL A 143 -14.97 2.88 1.72
N PRO A 144 -16.04 3.08 2.50
CA PRO A 144 -17.33 3.53 1.97
C PRO A 144 -17.23 4.85 1.23
N ASP A 145 -17.99 5.00 0.14
CA ASP A 145 -17.97 6.21 -0.71
C ASP A 145 -18.34 7.48 0.07
N GLU A 146 -19.15 7.36 1.12
CA GLU A 146 -19.57 8.45 1.99
C GLU A 146 -18.41 8.99 2.85
N LEU A 147 -17.45 8.13 3.18
CA LEU A 147 -16.24 8.47 3.93
C LEU A 147 -15.06 8.79 3.00
N SER A 148 -15.25 8.70 1.69
CA SER A 148 -14.20 8.99 0.72
C SER A 148 -13.75 10.45 0.79
N VAL A 149 -12.44 10.63 0.67
CA VAL A 149 -11.75 11.92 0.84
C VAL A 149 -11.40 12.46 -0.53
N ASP A 150 -11.65 13.75 -0.74
CA ASP A 150 -11.08 14.50 -1.87
C ASP A 150 -9.62 14.84 -1.55
N VAL A 151 -8.69 14.03 -2.08
CA VAL A 151 -7.26 14.18 -1.78
C VAL A 151 -6.69 15.34 -2.58
N LYS A 152 -6.17 16.35 -1.87
CA LYS A 152 -5.54 17.54 -2.46
C LYS A 152 -4.04 17.42 -2.27
N TRP A 153 -3.32 17.37 -3.38
CA TRP A 153 -1.86 17.24 -3.36
C TRP A 153 -1.22 18.39 -2.58
N GLY A 154 -0.26 18.05 -1.70
CA GLY A 154 0.43 19.03 -0.84
C GLY A 154 -0.32 19.42 0.44
N TYR A 155 -1.50 18.85 0.71
CA TYR A 155 -2.30 19.13 1.91
C TYR A 155 -2.43 17.91 2.82
N PHE A 156 -2.95 18.14 4.04
CA PHE A 156 -3.23 17.09 5.02
C PHE A 156 -4.14 15.97 4.47
N SER A 157 -4.98 16.26 3.48
CA SER A 157 -5.85 15.26 2.88
C SER A 157 -5.12 14.11 2.17
N VAL A 158 -3.82 14.21 1.93
CA VAL A 158 -2.98 13.07 1.51
C VAL A 158 -2.86 12.00 2.59
N LEU A 159 -2.87 12.39 3.88
CA LEU A 159 -2.73 11.47 5.01
C LEU A 159 -4.08 10.89 5.48
N GLN A 160 -5.18 11.61 5.23
CA GLN A 160 -6.52 11.20 5.68
C GLN A 160 -6.94 9.80 5.20
N PRO A 161 -6.72 9.37 3.94
CA PRO A 161 -6.98 8.00 3.50
C PRO A 161 -6.32 6.93 4.36
N THR A 162 -5.05 7.13 4.72
CA THR A 162 -4.29 6.20 5.57
C THR A 162 -4.87 6.14 6.98
N LEU A 163 -5.21 7.29 7.57
CA LEU A 163 -5.80 7.36 8.91
C LEU A 163 -7.17 6.66 8.96
N LEU A 164 -8.00 6.91 7.95
CA LEU A 164 -9.31 6.26 7.83
C LEU A 164 -9.18 4.75 7.68
N CYS A 165 -8.24 4.29 6.85
CA CYS A 165 -7.95 2.87 6.73
C CYS A 165 -7.43 2.27 8.03
N ALA A 166 -6.54 2.95 8.75
CA ALA A 166 -6.06 2.51 10.06
C ALA A 166 -7.23 2.32 11.04
N GLU A 167 -8.14 3.29 11.10
CA GLU A 167 -9.34 3.23 11.95
C GLU A 167 -10.23 2.02 11.60
N LEU A 168 -10.52 1.81 10.32
CA LEU A 168 -11.33 0.67 9.87
C LEU A 168 -10.67 -0.68 10.19
N LEU A 169 -9.37 -0.79 9.96
CA LEU A 169 -8.59 -2.00 10.25
C LEU A 169 -8.57 -2.31 11.76
N LEU A 170 -8.42 -1.28 12.59
CA LEU A 170 -8.48 -1.39 14.06
C LEU A 170 -9.87 -1.76 14.58
N LYS A 171 -10.93 -1.25 13.95
CA LYS A 171 -12.31 -1.56 14.34
C LYS A 171 -12.71 -2.98 13.97
N GLN A 172 -12.31 -3.47 12.81
CA GLN A 172 -12.71 -4.81 12.36
C GLN A 172 -11.98 -5.94 13.10
N ARG A 173 -10.71 -5.73 13.50
CA ARG A 173 -9.85 -6.72 14.20
C ARG A 173 -9.92 -8.15 13.63
N LYS A 174 -10.14 -8.31 12.33
CA LYS A 174 -10.21 -9.63 11.67
C LYS A 174 -8.87 -10.38 11.65
N VAL A 175 -7.77 -9.62 11.68
CA VAL A 175 -6.40 -10.11 11.60
C VAL A 175 -5.60 -9.39 12.69
N ASP A 176 -4.81 -10.12 13.48
CA ASP A 176 -3.86 -9.56 14.45
C ASP A 176 -2.56 -9.14 13.75
N TRP A 177 -2.64 -8.05 12.99
CA TRP A 177 -1.51 -7.53 12.23
C TRP A 177 -0.51 -6.77 13.09
N ARG A 178 0.76 -6.82 12.70
CA ARG A 178 1.90 -6.27 13.46
C ARG A 178 2.29 -4.86 13.05
N TYR A 179 2.12 -4.53 11.77
CA TYR A 179 2.52 -3.27 11.16
C TYR A 179 1.49 -2.82 10.13
N LEU A 180 1.26 -1.50 10.04
CA LEU A 180 0.48 -0.88 8.98
C LEU A 180 1.42 -0.19 7.98
N LEU A 181 1.30 -0.52 6.69
CA LEU A 181 2.04 0.10 5.59
C LEU A 181 1.10 0.97 4.76
N ASN A 182 1.49 2.21 4.49
CA ASN A 182 0.77 3.06 3.53
C ASN A 182 1.32 2.88 2.11
N LEU A 183 0.43 2.71 1.14
CA LEU A 183 0.76 2.58 -0.28
C LEU A 183 -0.18 3.44 -1.14
N ASN A 184 0.26 3.80 -2.34
CA ASN A 184 -0.58 4.34 -3.41
C ASN A 184 -0.66 3.40 -4.62
N GLU A 185 -1.61 3.61 -5.53
CA GLU A 185 -1.84 2.69 -6.65
C GLU A 185 -0.68 2.62 -7.67
N LYS A 186 0.30 3.53 -7.58
CA LYS A 186 1.47 3.57 -8.47
C LYS A 186 2.69 2.86 -7.86
N GLU A 187 2.62 2.44 -6.61
CA GLU A 187 3.70 1.74 -5.93
C GLU A 187 3.64 0.24 -6.19
N LEU A 188 4.82 -0.35 -6.39
CA LEU A 188 5.00 -1.77 -6.62
C LEU A 188 6.07 -2.31 -5.66
N PRO A 189 5.86 -3.50 -5.07
CA PRO A 189 6.87 -4.13 -4.24
C PRO A 189 8.06 -4.56 -5.11
N LEU A 190 9.27 -4.32 -4.63
CA LEU A 190 10.50 -4.84 -5.26
C LEU A 190 11.11 -6.03 -4.52
N ARG A 191 10.51 -6.40 -3.39
CA ARG A 191 10.94 -7.49 -2.53
C ARG A 191 9.75 -8.40 -2.28
N THR A 192 10.05 -9.64 -1.94
CA THR A 192 9.04 -10.63 -1.56
C THR A 192 8.38 -10.25 -0.23
N ASN A 193 7.18 -10.78 0.04
CA ASN A 193 6.51 -10.58 1.32
C ASN A 193 7.36 -11.12 2.48
N TRP A 194 8.08 -12.22 2.29
CA TRP A 194 9.00 -12.76 3.28
C TRP A 194 10.18 -11.82 3.61
N GLU A 195 10.82 -11.22 2.59
CA GLU A 195 11.87 -10.21 2.81
C GLU A 195 11.32 -8.99 3.55
N LEU A 196 10.09 -8.57 3.24
CA LEU A 196 9.40 -7.50 3.95
C LEU A 196 9.16 -7.85 5.42
N VAL A 197 8.64 -9.06 5.70
CA VAL A 197 8.43 -9.56 7.07
C VAL A 197 9.73 -9.56 7.85
N ARG A 198 10.84 -10.07 7.28
CA ARG A 198 12.15 -10.01 7.93
C ARG A 198 12.60 -8.59 8.24
N ALA A 199 12.45 -7.67 7.29
CA ALA A 199 12.81 -6.27 7.47
C ALA A 199 12.00 -5.62 8.60
N LEU A 200 10.69 -5.86 8.65
CA LEU A 200 9.81 -5.34 9.71
C LEU A 200 10.10 -5.96 11.07
N LYS A 201 10.42 -7.25 11.15
CA LYS A 201 10.85 -7.90 12.41
C LYS A 201 12.12 -7.25 12.98
N ASN A 202 13.05 -6.85 12.12
CA ASN A 202 14.28 -6.15 12.53
C ASN A 202 14.03 -4.74 13.10
N LEU A 203 12.84 -4.15 12.88
CA LEU A 203 12.46 -2.89 13.54
C LEU A 203 12.12 -3.06 15.02
N LYS A 204 11.96 -4.30 15.51
CA LYS A 204 11.72 -4.63 16.94
C LYS A 204 10.58 -3.83 17.57
N GLY A 205 9.53 -3.54 16.79
CA GLY A 205 8.37 -2.79 17.25
C GLY A 205 8.45 -1.27 17.06
N SER A 206 9.57 -0.75 16.55
CA SER A 206 9.74 0.66 16.20
C SER A 206 8.97 1.00 14.91
N ASN A 207 8.59 2.27 14.78
CA ASN A 207 8.09 2.81 13.52
C ASN A 207 9.28 3.25 12.64
N LEU A 208 9.11 3.17 11.33
CA LEU A 208 10.07 3.70 10.37
C LEU A 208 9.35 4.74 9.50
N VAL A 209 9.82 5.98 9.60
CA VAL A 209 9.27 7.15 8.92
C VAL A 209 10.45 7.96 8.42
N GLU A 210 10.43 8.34 7.14
CA GLU A 210 11.47 9.22 6.59
C GLU A 210 11.29 10.62 7.16
N GLY A 211 12.38 11.15 7.74
CA GLY A 211 12.45 12.50 8.27
C GLY A 211 13.55 13.28 7.59
N PHE A 212 13.33 14.58 7.39
CA PHE A 212 14.38 15.49 6.95
C PHE A 212 14.92 16.25 8.16
N ASN A 213 16.23 16.21 8.37
CA ASN A 213 16.88 17.08 9.35
C ASN A 213 16.83 18.52 8.85
N GLY A 214 16.23 19.43 9.62
CA GLY A 214 16.33 20.84 9.32
C GLY A 214 15.24 21.74 9.91
N THR A 215 15.52 23.03 9.86
CA THR A 215 14.63 24.11 10.31
C THR A 215 13.68 24.59 9.20
N ARG A 216 13.73 23.98 8.02
CA ARG A 216 13.06 24.45 6.79
C ARG A 216 11.54 24.57 6.94
N PHE A 217 10.95 23.81 7.85
CA PHE A 217 9.51 23.82 8.14
C PHE A 217 9.24 23.94 9.65
N LYS A 218 9.96 24.82 10.35
CA LYS A 218 9.73 25.09 11.79
C LYS A 218 8.27 25.39 12.10
N ASP A 219 7.59 26.13 11.23
CA ASP A 219 6.18 26.51 11.38
C ASP A 219 5.21 25.32 11.31
N ARG A 220 5.67 24.16 10.82
CA ARG A 220 4.88 22.92 10.76
C ARG A 220 5.14 21.99 11.94
N LEU A 221 6.10 22.31 12.81
CA LEU A 221 6.32 21.56 14.03
C LEU A 221 5.19 21.87 15.01
N PRO A 222 4.49 20.85 15.55
CA PRO A 222 3.49 21.09 16.57
C PRO A 222 4.12 21.83 17.75
N LEU A 223 3.51 22.93 18.19
CA LEU A 223 3.91 23.63 19.42
C LEU A 223 3.60 22.83 20.69
N LYS A 224 2.97 21.65 20.55
CA LYS A 224 2.70 20.72 21.64
C LYS A 224 3.90 19.82 21.89
N ARG A 225 4.19 19.57 23.16
CA ARG A 225 5.10 18.49 23.54
C ARG A 225 4.51 17.17 23.07
N LEU A 226 5.33 16.38 22.37
CA LEU A 226 4.94 15.03 21.96
C LEU A 226 4.72 14.19 23.21
N THR A 227 3.70 13.32 23.18
CA THR A 227 3.40 12.38 24.26
C THR A 227 4.26 11.13 24.22
N PHE A 228 5.21 11.06 23.27
CA PHE A 228 6.08 9.93 23.03
C PHE A 228 7.51 10.41 22.77
N GLU A 229 8.48 9.57 23.12
CA GLU A 229 9.89 9.84 22.88
C GLU A 229 10.23 9.66 21.40
N VAL A 230 10.98 10.61 20.84
CA VAL A 230 11.50 10.54 19.47
C VAL A 230 12.99 10.31 19.54
N GLY A 231 13.41 9.09 19.22
CA GLY A 231 14.81 8.73 19.02
C GLY A 231 15.20 8.86 17.54
N TYR A 232 16.37 9.42 17.27
CA TYR A 232 16.96 9.41 15.94
C TYR A 232 18.09 8.38 15.91
N THR A 233 17.98 7.37 15.05
CA THR A 233 19.09 6.48 14.71
C THR A 233 19.72 6.98 13.42
N GLY A 234 20.97 7.45 13.52
CA GLY A 234 21.78 7.87 12.36
C GLY A 234 22.38 6.69 11.60
#